data_AF-A0A967TYU5-F1
#
_entry.id   AF-A0A967TYU5-F1
#
_cell.length_a   1.000
_cell.length_b   1.000
_cell.length_c   1.000
_cell.angle_alpha   90.00
_cell.angle_beta   90.00
_cell.angle_gamma   90.00
#
_symmetry.space_group_name_H-M   'P 1'
#
loop_
_entity.id
_entity.type
_entity.pdbx_description
1 polymer ?
#
loop_
_entity_poly.entity_id
_entity_poly.type
_entity_poly.pdbx_seq_one_letter_code
_entity_poly.pdbx_strand_id
1 'polypeptide(L)' 'QARAACLDVDVILWLVEADRPVDRDPLIPKLLEKSKKPVLLIINKIDVVPKEQLLPIIDSYRKICPFASILPISAL' A
#
# COMPACT_ATOMS: atom_id res chain seq x y z
N GLN A 1 -6.17 -21.41 -16.79
CA GLN A 1 -5.83 -20.20 -17.57
C GLN A 1 -6.05 -18.98 -16.67
N ALA A 2 -5.02 -18.52 -15.96
CA ALA A 2 -5.08 -17.30 -15.11
C ALA A 2 -3.90 -16.35 -15.37
N ARG A 3 -3.08 -16.66 -16.39
CA ARG A 3 -1.85 -15.92 -16.71
C ARG A 3 -2.07 -14.72 -17.62
N ALA A 4 -3.19 -14.65 -18.34
CA ALA A 4 -3.42 -13.62 -19.34
C ALA A 4 -4.08 -12.34 -18.79
N ALA A 5 -4.68 -12.37 -17.59
CA ALA A 5 -5.38 -11.20 -17.02
C ALA A 5 -4.45 -10.22 -16.27
N CYS A 6 -3.23 -10.64 -15.92
CA CYS A 6 -2.28 -9.78 -15.18
C CYS A 6 -1.39 -8.91 -16.08
N LEU A 7 -1.52 -9.01 -17.41
CA LEU A 7 -0.57 -8.38 -18.33
C LEU A 7 -0.86 -6.91 -18.66
N ASP A 8 -2.01 -6.36 -18.26
CA ASP A 8 -2.27 -4.92 -18.32
C ASP A 8 -3.04 -4.47 -17.09
N VAL A 9 -2.38 -4.53 -15.93
CA VAL A 9 -2.83 -3.67 -14.82
C VAL A 9 -2.34 -2.26 -15.09
N ASP A 10 -3.26 -1.31 -15.21
CA ASP A 10 -2.96 0.12 -15.33
C ASP A 10 -2.43 0.69 -14.02
N VAL A 11 -2.81 0.07 -12.90
CA VAL A 11 -2.52 0.52 -11.53
C VAL A 11 -2.33 -0.70 -10.63
N ILE A 12 -1.42 -0.60 -9.66
CA ILE A 12 -1.22 -1.61 -8.63
C ILE A 12 -1.82 -1.11 -7.31
N LEU A 13 -2.63 -1.94 -6.67
CA LEU A 13 -3.18 -1.69 -5.34
C LEU A 13 -2.35 -2.46 -4.31
N TRP A 14 -1.73 -1.74 -3.37
CA TRP A 14 -1.07 -2.33 -2.21
C TRP A 14 -1.92 -2.09 -0.97
N LEU A 15 -2.61 -3.14 -0.52
CA LEU A 15 -3.43 -3.11 0.69
C LEU A 15 -2.60 -3.47 1.92
N VAL A 16 -2.71 -2.65 2.97
CA VAL A 16 -2.11 -2.88 4.29
C VAL A 16 -3.16 -2.63 5.38
N GLU A 17 -2.92 -3.10 6.59
CA GLU A 17 -3.80 -2.88 7.74
C GLU A 17 -3.13 -1.89 8.71
N ALA A 18 -3.89 -0.92 9.23
CA ALA A 18 -3.38 0.12 10.12
C ALA A 18 -2.93 -0.41 11.49
N ASP A 19 -3.49 -1.52 11.94
CA ASP A 19 -3.19 -2.20 13.22
C ASP A 19 -1.98 -3.14 13.15
N ARG A 20 -1.35 -3.26 11.98
CA ARG A 20 -0.16 -4.08 11.80
C ARG A 20 1.11 -3.23 11.76
N PRO A 21 2.23 -3.79 12.24
CA PRO A 21 3.52 -3.15 12.05
C PRO A 21 3.82 -3.01 10.54
N VAL A 22 4.41 -1.88 10.19
CA VAL A 22 4.88 -1.61 8.83
C VAL A 22 5.93 -2.66 8.45
N ASP A 23 5.62 -3.46 7.44
CA ASP A 23 6.58 -4.41 6.89
C ASP A 23 7.70 -3.65 6.17
N ARG A 24 8.94 -3.90 6.61
CA ARG A 24 10.15 -3.27 6.08
C ARG A 24 10.92 -4.19 5.14
N ASP A 25 10.38 -5.36 4.82
CA ASP A 25 10.99 -6.24 3.83
C ASP A 25 11.04 -5.54 2.45
N PRO A 26 12.24 -5.33 1.88
CA PRO A 26 12.40 -4.67 0.60
C PRO A 26 11.90 -5.49 -0.60
N LEU A 27 11.45 -6.74 -0.43
CA LEU A 27 11.00 -7.59 -1.54
C LEU A 27 9.81 -6.98 -2.30
N ILE A 28 8.76 -6.55 -1.61
CA ILE A 28 7.57 -5.97 -2.27
C ILE A 28 7.91 -4.65 -2.96
N PRO A 29 8.54 -3.67 -2.30
CA PRO A 29 8.93 -2.40 -2.94
C PRO A 29 9.78 -2.61 -4.20
N LYS A 30 10.76 -3.53 -4.16
CA LYS A 30 11.59 -3.86 -5.33
C LYS A 30 10.80 -4.46 -6.49
N LEU A 31 9.76 -5.25 -6.22
CA LEU A 31 8.88 -5.79 -7.26
C LEU A 31 8.00 -4.69 -7.86
N LEU A 32 7.49 -3.79 -7.02
CA LEU A 32 6.66 -2.67 -7.43
C LEU A 32 7.44 -1.69 -8.32
N GLU A 33 8.68 -1.36 -7.96
CA GLU A 33 9.55 -0.50 -8.77
C GLU A 33 9.81 -1.07 -10.18
N LYS A 34 10.00 -2.39 -10.28
CA LYS A 34 10.21 -3.07 -11.58
C LYS A 34 9.00 -2.99 -12.51
N SER A 35 7.79 -2.89 -11.95
CA SER A 35 6.56 -2.82 -12.74
C SER A 35 6.42 -1.51 -13.52
N LYS A 36 7.03 -0.42 -13.04
CA LYS A 36 6.85 0.96 -13.56
C LYS A 36 5.39 1.44 -13.62
N LYS A 37 4.45 0.72 -12.99
CA LYS A 37 3.04 1.10 -12.91
C LYS A 37 2.81 2.00 -11.69
N PRO A 38 1.82 2.91 -11.73
CA PRO A 38 1.43 3.68 -10.56
C PRO A 38 0.95 2.74 -9.45
N VAL A 39 1.44 2.96 -8.23
CA VAL A 39 1.07 2.19 -7.04
C VAL A 39 0.20 3.04 -6.13
N LEU A 40 -0.97 2.54 -5.78
CA LEU A 40 -1.87 3.09 -4.77
C LEU A 40 -1.69 2.32 -3.47
N LEU A 41 -1.36 3.02 -2.39
CA LEU A 41 -1.36 2.44 -1.05
C LEU A 41 -2.76 2.58 -0.45
N ILE A 42 -3.34 1.45 -0.04
CA ILE A 42 -4.61 1.41 0.68
C ILE A 42 -4.32 1.01 2.12
N ILE A 43 -4.55 1.91 3.07
CA ILE A 43 -4.39 1.64 4.50
C ILE A 43 -5.78 1.37 5.07
N ASN A 44 -6.10 0.09 5.31
CA ASN A 44 -7.39 -0.36 5.80
C ASN A 44 -7.44 -0.42 7.33
N LYS A 45 -8.64 -0.52 7.89
CA LYS A 45 -8.92 -0.60 9.33
C LYS A 45 -8.47 0.64 10.11
N ILE A 46 -8.57 1.84 9.53
CA ILE A 46 -8.17 3.06 10.24
C ILE A 46 -9.02 3.34 11.49
N ASP A 47 -10.17 2.69 11.60
CA ASP A 47 -11.11 2.76 12.73
C ASP A 47 -10.59 2.07 14.00
N VAL A 48 -9.66 1.12 13.88
CA VAL A 48 -9.13 0.37 15.04
C VAL A 48 -7.86 1.00 15.64
N VAL A 49 -7.36 2.09 15.06
CA VAL A 49 -6.17 2.81 15.55
C VAL A 49 -6.52 4.23 16.01
N PRO A 50 -5.80 4.79 17.01
CA PRO A 50 -5.95 6.19 17.38
C PRO A 50 -5.64 7.12 16.20
N LYS A 51 -6.40 8.21 16.06
CA LYS A 51 -6.27 9.16 14.94
C LYS A 51 -4.87 9.77 14.86
N GLU A 52 -4.23 9.97 16.00
CA GLU A 52 -2.88 10.53 16.11
C GLU A 52 -1.82 9.60 15.49
N GLN A 53 -2.11 8.30 15.36
CA GLN A 53 -1.20 7.31 14.76
C GLN A 53 -1.28 7.26 13.24
N LEU A 54 -2.34 7.79 12.61
CA LEU A 54 -2.51 7.71 11.16
C LEU A 54 -1.41 8.44 10.39
N LEU A 55 -1.04 9.65 10.82
CA LEU A 55 0.04 10.42 10.17
C LEU A 55 1.40 9.69 10.26
N PRO A 56 1.84 9.18 11.43
CA PRO A 56 3.03 8.32 11.53
C PRO A 56 3.01 7.07 10.63
N ILE A 57 1.87 6.39 10.52
CA ILE A 57 1.73 5.21 9.66
C ILE A 57 1.92 5.60 8.18
N ILE A 58 1.22 6.65 7.73
CA ILE A 58 1.34 7.17 6.36
C ILE A 58 2.78 7.57 6.04
N ASP A 59 3.44 8.32 6.94
CA ASP A 59 4.83 8.75 6.78
C ASP A 59 5.80 7.56 6.70
N SER A 60 5.55 6.51 7.47
CA SER A 60 6.37 5.29 7.43
C SER A 60 6.31 4.61 6.06
N TYR A 61 5.12 4.48 5.47
CA TYR A 61 4.99 3.90 4.14
C TYR A 61 5.53 4.81 3.05
N ARG A 62 5.31 6.12 3.14
CA ARG A 62 5.80 7.10 2.14
C ARG A 62 7.32 7.01 1.92
N LYS A 63 8.08 6.56 2.91
CA LYS A 63 9.53 6.35 2.83
C LYS A 63 9.95 5.06 2.12
N ILE A 64 9.02 4.14 1.90
CA ILE A 64 9.28 2.81 1.32
C ILE A 64 9.21 2.84 -0.21
N CYS A 65 8.24 3.56 -0.78
CA CYS A 65 7.99 3.59 -2.22
C CYS A 65 7.32 4.91 -2.62
N PRO A 66 7.60 5.47 -3.83
CA PRO A 66 6.87 6.61 -4.36
C PRO A 66 5.46 6.21 -4.80
N PHE A 67 4.51 6.25 -3.86
CA PHE A 67 3.10 6.00 -4.15
C PHE A 67 2.47 7.13 -4.98
N ALA A 68 1.61 6.76 -5.93
CA ALA A 68 0.80 7.70 -6.71
C ALA A 68 -0.31 8.33 -5.84
N SER A 69 -0.87 7.56 -4.91
CA SER A 69 -1.79 8.04 -3.89
C SER A 69 -1.77 7.13 -2.66
N ILE A 70 -2.17 7.68 -1.51
CA ILE A 70 -2.34 6.97 -0.26
C ILE A 70 -3.78 7.19 0.20
N LEU A 71 -4.53 6.10 0.32
CA LEU A 71 -5.96 6.12 0.64
C LEU A 71 -6.19 5.41 1.98
N PRO A 72 -6.41 6.16 3.08
CA PRO A 72 -6.87 5.60 4.34
C PRO A 72 -8.36 5.26 4.22
N ILE A 73 -8.72 3.99 4.46
CA ILE A 73 -10.10 3.52 4.41
C ILE A 73 -10.45 2.75 5.68
N SER A 74 -11.74 2.71 5.99
CA SER A 74 -12.32 1.71 6.86
C SER A 74 -13.31 0.91 6.03
N ALA A 75 -13.10 -0.41 5.95
CA ALA A 75 -13.98 -1.33 5.25
C ALA A 75 -14.90 -2.13 6.21
N LEU A 76 -14.94 -1.72 7.48
CA LEU A 76 -15.75 -2.28 8.55
C LEU A 76 -17.06 -1.50 8.73
#